data_AF-A0AAN8MED6-F1
#
_entry.id   AF-A0AAN8MED6-F1
#
_cell.length_a   1.000
_cell.length_b   1.000
_cell.length_c   1.000
_cell.angle_alpha   90.00
_cell.angle_beta   90.00
_cell.angle_gamma   90.00
#
_symmetry.space_group_name_H-M   'P 1'
#
loop_
_entity.id
_entity.type
_entity.pdbx_description
1 polymer ?
#
loop_
_entity_poly.entity_id
_entity_poly.type
_entity_poly.pdbx_seq_one_letter_code
_entity_poly.pdbx_strand_id
1 'polypeptide(L)'
;MAQWGQLKLLDPKYQEQVQQLYDDSFPMDIRQCLSKWIESIDWDYVAVEESLATVRFHDLLAQLDDQHSRFALEKNLLRQHNIRKFKRNFQDHFQEDPVHMAMIISRNLKEEQRILAAAKSIETDRENTQTSMVLEKQKLDNKVKDMKNKVQEADQNIKSLEYLQDEHDFKLNTLKNREHEINGLTPKQLEHEKLLIVEMCFKLKFKRGEVVGQLAEVLNMAEAVQSDLISEELPKWKKRQQSSCIGGPPNACLDQLQNWFTAVAESLQQVRQQLKELQELEQKYTYDNDPITQQKGLLEGRALALFRNLLERSLVVERQPCMPTHPQRPLVLQTKMQFTVKLRFLVKLQEFNNKLKKLLEQRVPGKGKKEGPLIVTEELHSICFESELRQSGLEIKLEAISLPIVVISHISQLPSGWASILWYNMLTSEPQNLEFFLSPPTVSWGQLSEVLSWQFSSVTKRGLNDEQLDKPVFHAVEPYTKKELSAVSLPDIIRTYKVMAAENIPENPLRFLYPDIPKDKAFGKYYARASEASEPMDVESPNGTGYIKTFFISVSEVHPSGPVLHCWRGKS
;
A
#
# COMPACT_ATOMS: atom_id res chain seq x y z
N MET A 1 8.63 -2.11 -29.78
CA MET A 1 8.60 -2.76 -28.45
C MET A 1 7.57 -3.88 -28.48
N ALA A 2 7.85 -5.03 -27.87
CA ALA A 2 6.86 -6.10 -27.71
C ALA A 2 5.58 -5.57 -27.03
N GLN A 3 4.41 -6.09 -27.41
CA GLN A 3 3.11 -5.75 -26.83
C GLN A 3 3.14 -5.89 -25.30
N TRP A 4 3.76 -6.97 -24.80
CA TRP A 4 3.95 -7.19 -23.36
C TRP A 4 4.73 -6.06 -22.66
N GLY A 5 5.71 -5.46 -23.35
CA GLY A 5 6.48 -4.34 -22.82
C GLY A 5 5.63 -3.08 -22.65
N GLN A 6 4.67 -2.84 -23.56
CA GLN A 6 3.75 -1.70 -23.49
C GLN A 6 2.76 -1.86 -22.32
N LEU A 7 2.23 -3.07 -22.12
CA LEU A 7 1.30 -3.37 -21.02
C LEU A 7 1.91 -3.12 -19.63
N LYS A 8 3.21 -3.40 -19.46
CA LYS A 8 3.94 -3.15 -18.20
C LYS A 8 4.08 -1.67 -17.84
N LEU A 9 3.92 -0.78 -18.82
CA LEU A 9 4.04 0.67 -18.62
C LEU A 9 2.70 1.33 -18.29
N LEU A 10 1.59 0.59 -18.40
CA LEU A 10 0.26 1.12 -18.12
C LEU A 10 0.03 1.37 -16.62
N ASP A 11 -0.91 2.28 -16.31
CA ASP A 11 -1.39 2.52 -14.94
C ASP A 11 -1.85 1.22 -14.24
N PRO A 12 -1.73 1.12 -12.90
CA PRO A 12 -2.10 -0.07 -12.12
C PRO A 12 -3.51 -0.61 -12.41
N LYS A 13 -4.47 0.27 -12.72
CA LYS A 13 -5.86 -0.11 -13.05
C LYS A 13 -5.94 -0.99 -14.31
N TYR A 14 -5.10 -0.74 -15.31
CA TYR A 14 -5.05 -1.55 -16.54
C TYR A 14 -4.19 -2.79 -16.34
N GLN A 15 -3.14 -2.70 -15.52
CA GLN A 15 -2.35 -3.87 -15.14
C GLN A 15 -3.19 -4.91 -14.40
N GLU A 16 -4.13 -4.48 -13.55
CA GLU A 16 -5.08 -5.38 -12.88
C GLU A 16 -6.02 -6.07 -13.88
N GLN A 17 -6.50 -5.35 -14.90
CA GLN A 17 -7.28 -5.96 -15.99
C GLN A 17 -6.46 -7.01 -16.75
N VAL A 18 -5.17 -6.73 -17.03
CA VAL A 18 -4.26 -7.71 -17.65
C VAL A 18 -4.09 -8.93 -16.73
N GLN A 19 -3.94 -8.76 -15.42
CA GLN A 19 -3.85 -9.87 -14.48
C GLN A 19 -5.08 -10.78 -14.49
N GLN A 20 -6.28 -10.22 -14.68
CA GLN A 20 -7.52 -11.00 -14.74
C GLN A 20 -7.64 -11.85 -16.02
N LEU A 21 -6.81 -11.63 -17.05
CA LEU A 21 -6.81 -12.43 -18.28
C LEU A 21 -6.06 -13.77 -18.15
N TYR A 22 -5.15 -13.87 -17.19
CA TYR A 22 -4.25 -15.00 -17.03
C TYR A 22 -4.63 -15.83 -15.81
N ASP A 23 -4.78 -17.13 -16.02
CA ASP A 23 -5.13 -18.12 -15.00
C ASP A 23 -4.24 -19.37 -15.14
N ASP A 24 -4.57 -20.44 -14.42
CA ASP A 24 -3.81 -21.69 -14.47
C ASP A 24 -3.86 -22.38 -15.84
N SER A 25 -4.85 -22.06 -16.69
CA SER A 25 -4.96 -22.59 -18.05
C SER A 25 -3.92 -21.97 -18.98
N PHE A 26 -3.64 -20.68 -18.84
CA PHE A 26 -2.53 -20.03 -19.54
C PHE A 26 -1.80 -19.07 -18.60
N PRO A 27 -0.71 -19.51 -17.95
CA PRO A 27 0.01 -18.72 -16.94
C PRO A 27 0.71 -17.50 -17.51
N MET A 28 0.62 -16.38 -16.77
CA MET A 28 1.26 -15.11 -17.12
C MET A 28 2.78 -15.22 -17.26
N ASP A 29 3.43 -16.09 -16.50
CA ASP A 29 4.87 -16.35 -16.59
C ASP A 29 5.29 -16.82 -17.99
N ILE A 30 4.49 -17.66 -18.64
CA ILE A 30 4.76 -18.14 -20.01
C ILE A 30 4.58 -17.00 -21.00
N ARG A 31 3.48 -16.25 -20.87
CA ARG A 31 3.22 -15.04 -21.66
C ARG A 31 4.40 -14.07 -21.59
N GLN A 32 4.99 -13.89 -20.41
CA GLN A 32 6.11 -13.00 -20.19
C GLN A 32 7.42 -13.54 -20.79
N CYS A 33 7.80 -14.77 -20.44
CA CYS A 33 9.08 -15.36 -20.85
C CYS A 33 9.16 -15.53 -22.36
N LEU A 34 8.05 -15.91 -22.99
CA LEU A 34 7.96 -16.16 -24.43
C LEU A 34 7.27 -15.03 -25.20
N SER A 35 7.17 -13.83 -24.61
CA SER A 35 6.41 -12.71 -25.17
C SER A 35 6.73 -12.42 -26.64
N LYS A 36 8.01 -12.34 -27.01
CA LYS A 36 8.44 -12.09 -28.40
C LYS A 36 8.05 -13.22 -29.36
N TRP A 37 8.14 -14.47 -28.90
CA TRP A 37 7.83 -15.64 -29.72
C TRP A 37 6.32 -15.78 -29.91
N ILE A 38 5.55 -15.67 -28.83
CA ILE A 38 4.08 -15.70 -28.86
C ILE A 38 3.54 -14.59 -29.77
N GLU A 39 4.05 -13.37 -29.66
CA GLU A 39 3.61 -12.23 -30.49
C GLU A 39 4.02 -12.34 -31.96
N SER A 40 4.95 -13.23 -32.31
CA SER A 40 5.39 -13.42 -33.70
C SER A 40 4.52 -14.38 -34.51
N ILE A 41 3.59 -15.07 -33.86
CA ILE A 41 2.74 -16.11 -34.45
C ILE A 41 1.33 -15.57 -34.68
N ASP A 42 0.76 -15.87 -35.85
CA ASP A 42 -0.64 -15.61 -36.14
C ASP A 42 -1.55 -16.68 -35.51
N TRP A 43 -1.88 -16.48 -34.23
CA TRP A 43 -2.70 -17.43 -33.48
C TRP A 43 -4.15 -17.51 -33.97
N ASP A 44 -4.64 -16.54 -34.76
CA ASP A 44 -5.97 -16.63 -35.36
C ASP A 44 -6.02 -17.70 -36.45
N TYR A 45 -4.97 -17.77 -37.26
CA TYR A 45 -4.82 -18.81 -38.27
C TYR A 45 -4.58 -20.19 -37.62
N VAL A 46 -3.73 -20.24 -36.58
CA VAL A 46 -3.44 -21.48 -35.83
C VAL A 46 -4.70 -22.04 -35.15
N ALA A 47 -5.63 -21.18 -34.69
CA ALA A 47 -6.87 -21.61 -34.05
C ALA A 47 -7.91 -22.22 -35.02
N VAL A 48 -7.66 -22.19 -36.33
CA VAL A 48 -8.55 -22.75 -37.37
C VAL A 48 -7.94 -24.01 -38.01
N GLU A 49 -6.61 -24.11 -38.06
CA GLU A 49 -5.90 -25.23 -38.69
C GLU A 49 -5.31 -26.19 -37.65
N GLU A 50 -5.92 -27.37 -37.49
CA GLU A 50 -5.59 -28.36 -36.45
C GLU A 50 -4.15 -28.91 -36.54
N SER A 51 -3.68 -29.19 -37.75
CA SER A 51 -2.30 -29.65 -38.01
C SER A 51 -1.28 -28.60 -37.58
N LEU A 52 -1.54 -27.32 -37.88
CA LEU A 52 -0.69 -26.20 -37.50
C LEU A 52 -0.75 -25.95 -35.99
N ALA A 53 -1.91 -26.11 -35.35
CA ALA A 53 -2.07 -26.01 -33.91
C ALA A 53 -1.19 -27.03 -33.18
N THR A 54 -1.18 -28.28 -33.65
CA THR A 54 -0.33 -29.35 -33.10
C THR A 54 1.16 -29.02 -33.26
N VAL A 55 1.58 -28.53 -34.43
CA VAL A 55 2.98 -28.11 -34.66
C VAL A 55 3.37 -26.97 -33.71
N ARG A 56 2.52 -25.94 -33.58
CA ARG A 56 2.79 -24.78 -32.71
C ARG A 56 2.75 -25.11 -31.23
N PHE A 57 1.97 -26.12 -30.82
CA PHE A 57 2.00 -26.65 -29.47
C PHE A 57 3.35 -27.28 -29.14
N HIS A 58 3.88 -28.14 -30.01
CA HIS A 58 5.21 -28.72 -29.81
C HIS A 58 6.34 -27.68 -29.86
N ASP A 59 6.22 -26.67 -30.73
CA ASP A 59 7.16 -25.54 -30.75
C ASP A 59 7.13 -24.77 -29.41
N LEU A 60 5.95 -24.53 -28.82
CA LEU A 60 5.82 -23.90 -27.51
C LEU A 60 6.51 -24.71 -26.41
N LEU A 61 6.32 -26.04 -26.40
CA LEU A 61 7.00 -26.93 -25.46
C LEU A 61 8.53 -26.86 -25.61
N ALA A 62 9.03 -26.81 -26.84
CA ALA A 62 10.46 -26.65 -27.11
C ALA A 62 11.00 -25.29 -26.65
N GLN A 63 10.23 -24.20 -26.81
CA GLN A 63 10.57 -22.89 -26.27
C GLN A 63 10.65 -22.91 -24.73
N LEU A 64 9.76 -23.64 -24.06
CA LEU A 64 9.82 -23.83 -22.61
C LEU A 64 11.07 -24.61 -22.17
N ASP A 65 11.52 -25.59 -22.95
CA ASP A 65 12.78 -26.32 -22.68
C ASP A 65 14.02 -25.44 -22.82
N ASP A 66 14.04 -24.55 -23.81
CA ASP A 66 15.10 -23.55 -23.96
C ASP A 66 15.11 -22.57 -22.77
N GLN A 67 13.93 -22.05 -22.36
CA GLN A 67 13.84 -21.19 -21.18
C GLN A 67 14.25 -21.91 -19.89
N HIS A 68 13.90 -23.18 -19.73
CA HIS A 68 14.34 -23.99 -18.61
C HIS A 68 15.87 -24.11 -18.57
N SER A 69 16.51 -24.30 -19.72
CA SER A 69 17.97 -24.38 -19.84
C SER A 69 18.65 -23.05 -19.50
N ARG A 70 18.07 -21.91 -19.94
CA ARG A 70 18.54 -20.57 -19.57
C ARG A 70 18.44 -20.32 -18.06
N PHE A 71 17.33 -20.66 -17.43
CA PHE A 71 17.17 -20.50 -15.98
C PHE A 71 18.08 -21.44 -15.16
N ALA A 72 18.44 -22.60 -15.72
CA ALA A 72 19.44 -23.48 -15.12
C ALA A 72 20.83 -22.82 -15.10
N LEU A 73 21.22 -22.13 -16.19
CA LEU A 73 22.48 -21.38 -16.26
C LEU A 73 22.51 -20.20 -15.26
N GLU A 74 21.38 -19.51 -15.10
CA GLU A 74 21.20 -18.42 -14.12
C GLU A 74 21.09 -18.91 -12.66
N LYS A 75 21.11 -20.24 -12.41
CA LYS A 75 20.89 -20.87 -11.11
C LYS A 75 19.58 -20.45 -10.42
N ASN A 76 18.56 -20.08 -11.19
CA ASN A 76 17.26 -19.66 -10.67
C ASN A 76 16.32 -20.85 -10.47
N LEU A 77 16.48 -21.55 -9.33
CA LEU A 77 15.73 -22.78 -9.00
C LEU A 77 14.21 -22.59 -9.03
N LEU A 78 13.70 -21.43 -8.58
CA LEU A 78 12.27 -21.14 -8.55
C LEU A 78 11.68 -21.10 -9.97
N ARG A 79 12.32 -20.32 -10.86
CA ARG A 79 11.86 -20.21 -12.26
C ARG A 79 12.02 -21.53 -13.01
N GLN A 80 13.09 -22.26 -12.74
CA GLN A 80 13.31 -23.58 -13.28
C GLN A 80 12.18 -24.56 -12.90
N HIS A 81 11.80 -24.59 -11.61
CA HIS A 81 10.70 -25.41 -11.12
C HIS A 81 9.37 -25.02 -11.76
N ASN A 82 9.08 -23.71 -11.84
CA ASN A 82 7.84 -23.19 -12.41
C ASN A 82 7.71 -23.57 -13.89
N ILE A 83 8.76 -23.39 -14.71
CA ILE A 83 8.71 -23.78 -16.13
C ILE A 83 8.46 -25.29 -16.31
N ARG A 84 9.07 -26.14 -15.47
CA ARG A 84 8.77 -27.60 -15.49
C ARG A 84 7.33 -27.92 -15.11
N LYS A 85 6.74 -27.17 -14.17
CA LYS A 85 5.34 -27.33 -13.78
C LYS A 85 4.43 -26.89 -14.91
N PHE A 86 4.68 -25.74 -15.49
CA PHE A 86 3.92 -25.20 -16.62
C PHE A 86 3.96 -26.12 -17.83
N LYS A 87 5.14 -26.63 -18.21
CA LYS A 87 5.26 -27.58 -19.32
C LYS A 87 4.36 -28.80 -19.12
N ARG A 88 4.39 -29.41 -17.93
CA ARG A 88 3.51 -30.55 -17.57
C ARG A 88 2.03 -30.17 -17.65
N ASN A 89 1.64 -29.04 -17.06
CA ASN A 89 0.26 -28.58 -17.13
C ASN A 89 -0.23 -28.40 -18.58
N PHE A 90 0.61 -27.87 -19.48
CA PHE A 90 0.24 -27.69 -20.88
C PHE A 90 0.08 -29.02 -21.61
N GLN A 91 0.93 -29.99 -21.32
CA GLN A 91 0.79 -31.36 -21.83
C GLN A 91 -0.53 -31.97 -21.36
N ASP A 92 -0.84 -31.88 -20.06
CA ASP A 92 -2.06 -32.48 -19.52
C ASP A 92 -3.35 -31.82 -20.04
N HIS A 93 -3.33 -30.52 -20.34
CA HIS A 93 -4.55 -29.77 -20.70
C HIS A 93 -4.75 -29.57 -22.22
N PHE A 94 -3.70 -29.57 -23.02
CA PHE A 94 -3.77 -29.17 -24.43
C PHE A 94 -3.15 -30.17 -25.41
N GLN A 95 -2.55 -31.27 -24.95
CA GLN A 95 -1.97 -32.26 -25.85
C GLN A 95 -3.04 -32.93 -26.72
N GLU A 96 -4.24 -33.15 -26.17
CA GLU A 96 -5.39 -33.73 -26.88
C GLU A 96 -6.20 -32.69 -27.66
N ASP A 97 -6.09 -31.40 -27.33
CA ASP A 97 -6.76 -30.30 -28.04
C ASP A 97 -5.84 -29.05 -28.16
N PRO A 98 -4.86 -29.07 -29.08
CA PRO A 98 -3.97 -27.93 -29.32
C PRO A 98 -4.69 -26.70 -29.89
N VAL A 99 -5.84 -26.90 -30.53
CA VAL A 99 -6.63 -25.82 -31.13
C VAL A 99 -7.24 -24.95 -30.02
N HIS A 100 -7.72 -25.55 -28.94
CA HIS A 100 -8.20 -24.82 -27.77
C HIS A 100 -7.12 -23.92 -27.15
N MET A 101 -5.86 -24.40 -27.07
CA MET A 101 -4.73 -23.58 -26.64
C MET A 101 -4.56 -22.35 -27.54
N ALA A 102 -4.56 -22.54 -28.87
CA ALA A 102 -4.41 -21.45 -29.83
C ALA A 102 -5.54 -20.42 -29.69
N MET A 103 -6.78 -20.87 -29.45
CA MET A 103 -7.92 -19.97 -29.18
C MET A 103 -7.71 -19.14 -27.90
N ILE A 104 -7.18 -19.73 -26.83
CA ILE A 104 -6.88 -19.02 -25.57
C ILE A 104 -5.82 -17.95 -25.82
N ILE A 105 -4.72 -18.29 -26.51
CA ILE A 105 -3.62 -17.36 -26.78
C ILE A 105 -4.11 -16.20 -27.66
N SER A 106 -4.81 -16.49 -28.76
CA SER A 106 -5.41 -15.47 -29.64
C SER A 106 -6.33 -14.54 -28.85
N ARG A 107 -7.27 -15.10 -28.07
CA ARG A 107 -8.21 -14.32 -27.26
C ARG A 107 -7.48 -13.39 -26.29
N ASN A 108 -6.48 -13.90 -25.57
CA ASN A 108 -5.74 -13.13 -24.59
C ASN A 108 -4.95 -11.98 -25.25
N LEU A 109 -4.28 -12.23 -26.39
CA LEU A 109 -3.57 -11.19 -27.14
C LEU A 109 -4.52 -10.10 -27.68
N LYS A 110 -5.72 -10.48 -28.15
CA LYS A 110 -6.75 -9.52 -28.59
C LYS A 110 -7.26 -8.66 -27.44
N GLU A 111 -7.47 -9.26 -26.27
CA GLU A 111 -7.95 -8.52 -25.10
C GLU A 111 -6.88 -7.56 -24.56
N GLU A 112 -5.62 -7.97 -24.53
CA GLU A 112 -4.49 -7.07 -24.25
C GLU A 112 -4.46 -5.85 -25.19
N GLN A 113 -4.71 -6.03 -26.48
CA GLN A 113 -4.79 -4.93 -27.45
C GLN A 113 -5.95 -3.98 -27.16
N ARG A 114 -7.10 -4.51 -26.73
CA ARG A 114 -8.24 -3.67 -26.28
C ARG A 114 -7.89 -2.85 -25.05
N ILE A 115 -7.22 -3.45 -24.07
CA ILE A 115 -6.76 -2.74 -22.86
C ILE A 115 -5.80 -1.61 -23.25
N LEU A 116 -4.84 -1.86 -24.15
CA LEU A 116 -3.93 -0.83 -24.66
C LEU A 116 -4.66 0.30 -25.38
N ALA A 117 -5.66 -0.02 -26.20
CA ALA A 117 -6.46 0.98 -26.90
C ALA A 117 -7.27 1.84 -25.92
N ALA A 118 -7.88 1.22 -24.90
CA ALA A 118 -8.61 1.91 -23.85
C ALA A 118 -7.70 2.83 -23.02
N ALA A 119 -6.46 2.41 -22.73
CA ALA A 119 -5.49 3.24 -22.02
C ALA A 119 -5.08 4.49 -22.82
N LYS A 120 -4.76 4.32 -24.11
CA LYS A 120 -4.36 5.42 -24.99
C LYS A 120 -5.45 6.49 -25.17
N SER A 121 -6.72 6.09 -25.12
CA SER A 121 -7.84 7.02 -25.23
C SER A 121 -8.05 7.92 -24.00
N ILE A 122 -7.46 7.56 -22.86
CA ILE A 122 -7.64 8.28 -21.57
C ILE A 122 -6.38 9.07 -21.19
N GLU A 123 -5.21 8.71 -21.72
CA GLU A 123 -3.94 9.43 -21.48
C GLU A 123 -3.93 10.85 -22.06
N THR A 124 -4.74 11.13 -23.09
CA THR A 124 -4.81 12.45 -23.74
C THR A 124 -5.35 13.58 -22.83
N ASP A 125 -6.00 13.25 -21.72
CA ASP A 125 -6.58 14.21 -20.77
C ASP A 125 -5.79 14.35 -19.44
N ARG A 126 -4.75 13.54 -19.17
CA ARG A 126 -4.17 13.36 -17.82
C ARG A 126 -2.73 13.84 -17.59
N GLU A 127 -1.97 14.18 -18.63
CA GLU A 127 -0.53 14.50 -18.53
C GLU A 127 -0.18 15.64 -17.54
N ASN A 128 -1.12 16.53 -17.22
CA ASN A 128 -0.88 17.66 -16.31
C ASN A 128 -0.95 17.34 -14.81
N THR A 129 -1.55 16.23 -14.38
CA THR A 129 -1.84 16.00 -12.93
C THR A 129 -0.83 15.05 -12.26
N GLN A 130 -0.35 14.01 -12.95
CA GLN A 130 0.62 13.05 -12.40
C GLN A 130 2.02 13.64 -12.22
N THR A 131 2.44 14.55 -13.12
CA THR A 131 3.75 15.22 -13.07
C THR A 131 3.89 16.08 -11.80
N SER A 132 2.79 16.70 -11.34
CA SER A 132 2.77 17.54 -10.13
C SER A 132 2.98 16.74 -8.83
N MET A 133 2.33 15.58 -8.69
CA MET A 133 2.43 14.75 -7.46
C MET A 133 3.79 14.06 -7.27
N VAL A 134 4.48 13.72 -8.36
CA VAL A 134 5.84 13.14 -8.31
C VAL A 134 6.88 14.20 -7.92
N LEU A 135 6.70 15.44 -8.40
CA LEU A 135 7.56 16.57 -8.05
C LEU A 135 7.47 16.97 -6.57
N GLU A 136 6.28 16.91 -5.95
CA GLU A 136 6.13 17.27 -4.53
C GLU A 136 6.88 16.31 -3.58
N LYS A 137 6.85 15.00 -3.86
CA LYS A 137 7.57 14.01 -3.04
C LYS A 137 9.09 14.13 -3.13
N GLN A 138 9.61 14.42 -4.33
CA GLN A 138 11.06 14.64 -4.52
C GLN A 138 11.58 15.86 -3.75
N LYS A 139 10.72 16.85 -3.46
CA LYS A 139 11.12 18.06 -2.75
C LYS A 139 11.55 17.78 -1.31
N LEU A 140 10.80 16.95 -0.57
CA LEU A 140 11.14 16.63 0.82
C LEU A 140 12.36 15.70 0.91
N ASP A 141 12.48 14.74 -0.01
CA ASP A 141 13.66 13.88 -0.13
C ASP A 141 14.95 14.71 -0.31
N ASN A 142 14.90 15.73 -1.17
CA ASN A 142 16.03 16.65 -1.38
C ASN A 142 16.34 17.47 -0.12
N LYS A 143 15.33 18.05 0.54
CA LYS A 143 15.56 18.80 1.79
C LYS A 143 16.19 17.94 2.89
N VAL A 144 15.73 16.70 3.07
CA VAL A 144 16.31 15.75 4.05
C VAL A 144 17.75 15.42 3.70
N LYS A 145 18.05 15.21 2.42
CA LYS A 145 19.41 14.94 1.93
C LYS A 145 20.34 16.13 2.15
N ASP A 146 19.89 17.34 1.84
CA ASP A 146 20.68 18.57 2.00
C ASP A 146 21.00 18.84 3.47
N MET A 147 20.02 18.68 4.37
CA MET A 147 20.22 18.74 5.82
C MET A 147 21.28 17.73 6.27
N LYS A 148 21.20 16.47 5.82
CA LYS A 148 22.18 15.43 6.18
C LYS A 148 23.59 15.78 5.69
N ASN A 149 23.72 16.29 4.47
CA ASN A 149 25.02 16.75 3.95
C ASN A 149 25.59 17.88 4.80
N LYS A 150 24.75 18.84 5.21
CA LYS A 150 25.16 19.96 6.08
C LYS A 150 25.62 19.52 7.47
N VAL A 151 24.96 18.51 8.05
CA VAL A 151 25.39 17.91 9.32
C VAL A 151 26.79 17.27 9.18
N GLN A 152 27.05 16.58 8.07
CA GLN A 152 28.36 15.98 7.78
C GLN A 152 29.45 17.04 7.51
N GLU A 153 29.09 18.13 6.83
CA GLU A 153 30.00 19.26 6.63
C GLU A 153 30.40 19.89 7.98
N ALA A 154 29.43 20.11 8.88
CA ALA A 154 29.69 20.61 10.23
C ALA A 154 30.60 19.66 11.02
N ASP A 155 30.42 18.34 10.90
CA ASP A 155 31.26 17.31 11.52
C ASP A 155 32.72 17.44 11.11
N GLN A 156 32.96 17.60 9.80
CA GLN A 156 34.30 17.77 9.26
C GLN A 156 34.94 19.10 9.70
N ASN A 157 34.13 20.15 9.81
CA ASN A 157 34.59 21.46 10.28
C ASN A 157 34.94 21.46 11.77
N ILE A 158 34.22 20.70 12.59
CA ILE A 158 34.55 20.50 14.02
C ILE A 158 35.86 19.74 14.17
N LYS A 159 36.07 18.66 13.42
CA LYS A 159 37.36 17.94 13.40
C LYS A 159 38.52 18.84 12.98
N SER A 160 38.30 19.69 11.97
CA SER A 160 39.28 20.69 11.55
C SER A 160 39.55 21.74 12.63
N LEU A 161 38.52 22.17 13.37
CA LEU A 161 38.65 23.11 14.48
C LEU A 161 39.44 22.50 15.64
N GLU A 162 39.14 21.26 16.01
CA GLU A 162 39.87 20.51 17.03
C GLU A 162 41.36 20.40 16.67
N TYR A 163 41.68 20.00 15.44
CA TYR A 163 43.07 19.94 14.97
C TYR A 163 43.80 21.29 15.07
N LEU A 164 43.16 22.37 14.60
CA LEU A 164 43.74 23.72 14.68
C LEU A 164 43.96 24.16 16.13
N GLN A 165 43.09 23.74 17.04
CA GLN A 165 43.18 24.09 18.45
C GLN A 165 44.29 23.32 19.15
N ASP A 166 44.43 22.04 18.87
CA ASP A 166 45.52 21.21 19.40
C ASP A 166 46.88 21.68 18.86
N GLU A 167 46.96 22.05 17.58
CA GLU A 167 48.19 22.65 17.01
C GLU A 167 48.54 23.98 17.70
N HIS A 168 47.54 24.83 17.92
CA HIS A 168 47.72 26.10 18.62
C HIS A 168 48.21 25.88 20.07
N ASP A 169 47.59 24.96 20.80
CA ASP A 169 48.01 24.64 22.18
C ASP A 169 49.44 24.09 22.22
N PHE A 170 49.79 23.18 21.31
CA PHE A 170 51.14 22.65 21.19
C PHE A 170 52.19 23.76 20.93
N LYS A 171 51.91 24.67 20.00
CA LYS A 171 52.80 25.79 19.66
C LYS A 171 52.94 26.78 20.82
N LEU A 172 51.83 27.11 21.49
CA LEU A 172 51.84 28.00 22.65
C LEU A 172 52.65 27.42 23.81
N ASN A 173 52.47 26.14 24.12
CA ASN A 173 53.21 25.46 25.18
C ASN A 173 54.70 25.33 24.83
N THR A 174 55.03 25.06 23.56
CA THR A 174 56.42 25.03 23.07
C THR A 174 57.10 26.40 23.25
N LEU A 175 56.42 27.50 22.89
CA LEU A 175 56.96 28.85 23.06
C LEU A 175 57.22 29.18 24.55
N LYS A 176 56.24 28.91 25.42
CA LYS A 176 56.36 29.15 26.87
C LYS A 176 57.55 28.40 27.49
N ASN A 177 57.78 27.17 27.07
CA ASN A 177 58.91 26.37 27.56
C ASN A 177 60.26 26.94 27.09
N ARG A 178 60.35 27.41 25.84
CA ARG A 178 61.58 27.99 25.27
C ARG A 178 61.92 29.39 25.80
N GLU A 179 60.94 30.16 26.27
CA GLU A 179 61.19 31.46 26.91
C GLU A 179 61.99 31.34 28.23
N HIS A 180 62.03 30.15 28.84
CA HIS A 180 62.72 29.90 30.12
C HIS A 180 64.09 29.20 29.96
N GLU A 181 64.56 28.93 28.74
CA GLU A 181 65.84 28.25 28.49
C GLU A 181 67.04 29.23 28.42
N ILE A 182 68.15 28.84 29.06
CA ILE A 182 69.38 29.66 29.22
C ILE A 182 70.13 29.89 27.88
N ASN A 183 69.88 29.06 26.86
CA ASN A 183 70.36 29.22 25.48
C ASN A 183 69.19 29.51 24.50
N GLY A 184 68.33 30.47 24.86
CA GLY A 184 67.07 30.75 24.18
C GLY A 184 67.16 31.33 22.76
N LEU A 185 66.01 31.30 22.07
CA LEU A 185 65.76 31.87 20.73
C LEU A 185 66.20 33.33 20.64
N THR A 186 66.65 33.77 19.45
CA THR A 186 66.96 35.20 19.24
C THR A 186 65.69 36.06 19.37
N PRO A 187 65.80 37.34 19.75
CA PRO A 187 64.63 38.22 19.92
C PRO A 187 63.72 38.30 18.69
N LYS A 188 64.31 38.29 17.48
CA LYS A 188 63.56 38.28 16.22
C LYS A 188 62.78 36.97 15.97
N GLN A 189 63.34 35.83 16.38
CA GLN A 189 62.66 34.54 16.27
C GLN A 189 61.50 34.44 17.27
N LEU A 190 61.69 34.96 18.49
CA LEU A 190 60.65 35.02 19.51
C LEU A 190 59.46 35.89 19.06
N GLU A 191 59.74 37.05 18.47
CA GLU A 191 58.72 37.96 17.94
C GLU A 191 57.94 37.31 16.77
N HIS A 192 58.63 36.58 15.89
CA HIS A 192 57.99 35.84 14.81
C HIS A 192 57.08 34.71 15.33
N GLU A 193 57.53 33.91 16.31
CA GLU A 193 56.70 32.87 16.91
C GLU A 193 55.47 33.45 17.65
N LYS A 194 55.61 34.60 18.32
CA LYS A 194 54.46 35.32 18.91
C LYS A 194 53.45 35.77 17.86
N LEU A 195 53.92 36.28 16.73
CA LEU A 195 53.04 36.72 15.64
C LEU A 195 52.29 35.56 14.99
N LEU A 196 52.94 34.39 14.83
CA LEU A 196 52.30 33.15 14.37
C LEU A 196 51.18 32.69 15.32
N ILE A 197 51.39 32.75 16.64
CA ILE A 197 50.35 32.39 17.62
C ILE A 197 49.14 33.34 17.51
N VAL A 198 49.37 34.64 17.32
CA VAL A 198 48.29 35.62 17.11
C VAL A 198 47.52 35.30 15.83
N GLU A 199 48.20 34.94 14.74
CA GLU A 199 47.54 34.50 13.49
C GLU A 199 46.69 33.24 13.72
N MET A 200 47.21 32.25 14.44
CA MET A 200 46.47 31.03 14.81
C MET A 200 45.23 31.35 15.66
N CYS A 201 45.33 32.30 16.60
CA CYS A 201 44.18 32.77 17.38
C CYS A 201 43.08 33.33 16.47
N PHE A 202 43.42 34.16 15.47
CA PHE A 202 42.42 34.68 14.52
C PHE A 202 41.78 33.56 13.69
N LYS A 203 42.56 32.58 13.22
CA LYS A 203 42.05 31.42 12.49
C LYS A 203 41.08 30.60 13.36
N LEU A 204 41.41 30.36 14.63
CA LEU A 204 40.53 29.69 15.58
C LEU A 204 39.24 30.47 15.81
N LYS A 205 39.32 31.78 16.04
CA LYS A 205 38.15 32.65 16.22
C LYS A 205 37.20 32.57 15.04
N PHE A 206 37.75 32.68 13.82
CA PHE A 206 36.98 32.57 12.59
C PHE A 206 36.33 31.18 12.46
N LYS A 207 37.10 30.10 12.65
CA LYS A 207 36.62 28.73 12.51
C LYS A 207 35.53 28.40 13.54
N ARG A 208 35.65 28.88 14.79
CA ARG A 208 34.60 28.75 15.82
C ARG A 208 33.30 29.43 15.39
N GLY A 209 33.39 30.65 14.85
CA GLY A 209 32.22 31.39 14.33
C GLY A 209 31.56 30.66 13.15
N GLU A 210 32.36 30.14 12.22
CA GLU A 210 31.88 29.35 11.08
C GLU A 210 31.11 28.10 11.54
N VAL A 211 31.69 27.30 12.43
CA VAL A 211 31.05 26.08 12.94
C VAL A 211 29.75 26.38 13.68
N VAL A 212 29.75 27.38 14.57
CA VAL A 212 28.54 27.78 15.32
C VAL A 212 27.44 28.26 14.36
N GLY A 213 27.80 29.02 13.33
CA GLY A 213 26.86 29.46 12.28
C GLY A 213 26.28 28.27 11.49
N GLN A 214 27.12 27.30 11.11
CA GLN A 214 26.69 26.10 10.40
C GLN A 214 25.74 25.23 11.24
N LEU A 215 26.02 25.03 12.54
CA LEU A 215 25.11 24.30 13.42
C LEU A 215 23.75 25.00 13.55
N ALA A 216 23.73 26.33 13.60
CA ALA A 216 22.49 27.09 13.60
C ALA A 216 21.70 26.93 12.27
N GLU A 217 22.41 26.90 11.13
CA GLU A 217 21.82 26.67 9.82
C GLU A 217 21.20 25.26 9.72
N VAL A 218 21.92 24.23 10.18
CA VAL A 218 21.42 22.85 10.24
C VAL A 218 20.13 22.76 11.07
N LEU A 219 20.07 23.44 12.23
CA LEU A 219 18.85 23.45 13.05
C LEU A 219 17.67 24.13 12.34
N ASN A 220 17.91 25.19 11.56
CA ASN A 220 16.86 25.83 10.75
C ASN A 220 16.34 24.89 9.65
N MET A 221 17.24 24.14 8.99
CA MET A 221 16.84 23.14 8.00
C MET A 221 16.05 21.99 8.65
N ALA A 222 16.50 21.50 9.81
CA ALA A 222 15.81 20.44 10.55
C ALA A 222 14.41 20.87 10.99
N GLU A 223 14.23 22.11 11.44
CA GLU A 223 12.94 22.69 11.80
C GLU A 223 12.00 22.78 10.58
N ALA A 224 12.50 23.23 9.44
CA ALA A 224 11.71 23.29 8.20
C ALA A 224 11.27 21.90 7.72
N VAL A 225 12.18 20.92 7.72
CA VAL A 225 11.86 19.53 7.35
C VAL A 225 10.88 18.91 8.34
N GLN A 226 11.07 19.14 9.63
CA GLN A 226 10.17 18.65 10.67
C GLN A 226 8.75 19.22 10.50
N SER A 227 8.62 20.52 10.18
CA SER A 227 7.33 21.16 9.93
C SER A 227 6.58 20.49 8.78
N ASP A 228 7.24 20.29 7.63
CA ASP A 228 6.65 19.60 6.47
C ASP A 228 6.24 18.15 6.83
N LEU A 229 7.09 17.44 7.57
CA LEU A 229 6.88 16.04 7.95
C LEU A 229 5.69 15.86 8.90
N ILE A 230 5.57 16.71 9.92
CA ILE A 230 4.56 16.60 10.98
C ILE A 230 3.22 17.24 10.56
N SER A 231 3.26 18.35 9.83
CA SER A 231 2.06 19.12 9.49
C SER A 231 1.42 18.71 8.17
N GLU A 232 2.19 18.12 7.25
CA GLU A 232 1.66 17.70 5.95
C GLU A 232 1.73 16.18 5.74
N GLU A 233 2.94 15.61 5.73
CA GLU A 233 3.13 14.22 5.27
C GLU A 233 2.50 13.19 6.22
N LEU A 234 2.67 13.37 7.53
CA LEU A 234 2.05 12.50 8.52
C LEU A 234 0.51 12.56 8.48
N PRO A 235 -0.15 13.74 8.46
CA PRO A 235 -1.59 13.85 8.23
C PRO A 235 -2.06 13.25 6.90
N LYS A 236 -1.36 13.51 5.78
CA LYS A 236 -1.66 12.92 4.47
C LYS A 236 -1.61 11.38 4.53
N TRP A 237 -0.64 10.80 5.25
CA TRP A 237 -0.59 9.35 5.46
C TRP A 237 -1.72 8.85 6.35
N LYS A 238 -2.05 9.54 7.45
CA LYS A 238 -3.19 9.17 8.32
C LYS A 238 -4.50 9.17 7.55
N LYS A 239 -4.74 10.16 6.69
CA LYS A 239 -5.93 10.23 5.82
C LYS A 239 -5.97 9.06 4.81
N ARG A 240 -4.84 8.70 4.20
CA ARG A 240 -4.75 7.52 3.33
C ARG A 240 -5.01 6.21 4.09
N GLN A 241 -4.48 6.07 5.30
CA GLN A 241 -4.77 4.93 6.17
C GLN A 241 -6.28 4.84 6.48
N GLN A 242 -6.92 5.98 6.76
CA GLN A 242 -8.35 6.09 7.02
C GLN A 242 -9.18 5.58 5.83
N SER A 243 -8.90 6.07 4.62
CA SER A 243 -9.56 5.60 3.39
C SER A 243 -9.30 4.12 3.11
N SER A 244 -8.07 3.65 3.33
CA SER A 244 -7.72 2.23 3.15
C SER A 244 -8.44 1.32 4.14
N CYS A 245 -8.71 1.78 5.37
CA CYS A 245 -9.49 1.02 6.36
C CYS A 245 -10.92 0.76 5.88
N ILE A 246 -11.50 1.64 5.06
CA ILE A 246 -12.85 1.49 4.50
C ILE A 246 -12.88 0.86 3.09
N GLY A 247 -11.76 0.27 2.64
CA GLY A 247 -11.66 -0.42 1.35
C GLY A 247 -11.13 0.44 0.20
N GLY A 248 -10.70 1.67 0.47
CA GLY A 248 -10.04 2.52 -0.50
C GLY A 248 -8.67 2.01 -0.95
N PRO A 249 -7.97 2.77 -1.82
CA PRO A 249 -6.69 2.37 -2.39
C PRO A 249 -5.68 1.91 -1.33
N PRO A 250 -4.79 0.94 -1.65
CA PRO A 250 -3.80 0.45 -0.70
C PRO A 250 -2.99 1.59 -0.10
N ASN A 251 -2.90 1.60 1.24
CA ASN A 251 -2.09 2.61 1.91
C ASN A 251 -0.60 2.43 1.56
N ALA A 252 0.11 3.54 1.34
CA ALA A 252 1.55 3.50 1.19
C ALA A 252 2.19 2.99 2.49
N CYS A 253 3.23 2.16 2.37
CA CYS A 253 3.95 1.68 3.54
C CYS A 253 4.59 2.86 4.30
N LEU A 254 4.75 2.68 5.61
CA LEU A 254 5.36 3.67 6.50
C LEU A 254 6.86 3.85 6.27
N ASP A 255 7.48 3.11 5.35
CA ASP A 255 8.94 3.04 5.22
C ASP A 255 9.54 4.39 4.81
N GLN A 256 8.90 5.11 3.89
CA GLN A 256 9.38 6.44 3.49
C GLN A 256 9.29 7.45 4.64
N LEU A 257 8.15 7.49 5.35
CA LEU A 257 7.99 8.32 6.55
C LEU A 257 9.02 7.94 7.62
N GLN A 258 9.18 6.64 7.89
CA GLN A 258 10.16 6.15 8.86
C GLN A 258 11.59 6.57 8.48
N ASN A 259 11.96 6.53 7.20
CA ASN A 259 13.26 6.98 6.74
C ASN A 259 13.47 8.48 6.99
N TRP A 260 12.47 9.33 6.69
CA TRP A 260 12.56 10.77 6.96
C TRP A 260 12.61 11.08 8.46
N PHE A 261 11.71 10.50 9.25
CA PHE A 261 11.71 10.64 10.72
C PHE A 261 13.06 10.21 11.32
N THR A 262 13.60 9.08 10.86
CA THR A 262 14.88 8.56 11.35
C THR A 262 16.04 9.46 10.93
N ALA A 263 16.07 9.94 9.68
CA ALA A 263 17.14 10.82 9.21
C ALA A 263 17.19 12.17 9.95
N VAL A 264 16.02 12.78 10.24
CA VAL A 264 15.94 13.99 11.06
C VAL A 264 16.39 13.71 12.49
N ALA A 265 15.95 12.59 13.07
CA ALA A 265 16.35 12.19 14.43
C ALA A 265 17.87 11.97 14.54
N GLU A 266 18.48 11.22 13.61
CA GLU A 266 19.93 11.01 13.52
C GLU A 266 20.67 12.33 13.39
N SER A 267 20.19 13.23 12.53
CA SER A 267 20.81 14.54 12.30
C SER A 267 20.78 15.41 13.56
N LEU A 268 19.63 15.49 14.23
CA LEU A 268 19.50 16.23 15.50
C LEU A 268 20.36 15.63 16.61
N GLN A 269 20.47 14.31 16.66
CA GLN A 269 21.34 13.64 17.62
C GLN A 269 22.82 13.90 17.33
N GLN A 270 23.22 13.90 16.06
CA GLN A 270 24.58 14.24 15.66
C GLN A 270 24.92 15.70 16.01
N VAL A 271 24.00 16.64 15.77
CA VAL A 271 24.17 18.05 16.21
C VAL A 271 24.33 18.15 17.72
N ARG A 272 23.57 17.37 18.51
CA ARG A 272 23.73 17.33 19.97
C ARG A 272 25.10 16.79 20.40
N GLN A 273 25.66 15.82 19.68
CA GLN A 273 26.99 15.29 19.95
C GLN A 273 28.08 16.31 19.59
N GLN A 274 27.96 16.94 18.42
CA GLN A 274 28.82 18.03 17.95
C GLN A 274 28.84 19.22 18.93
N LEU A 275 27.68 19.58 19.49
CA LEU A 275 27.60 20.63 20.52
C LEU A 275 28.35 20.25 21.80
N LYS A 276 28.37 18.97 22.20
CA LYS A 276 29.19 18.51 23.34
C LYS A 276 30.68 18.61 23.04
N GLU A 277 31.10 18.22 21.84
CA GLU A 277 32.50 18.35 21.40
C GLU A 277 32.95 19.82 21.41
N LEU A 278 32.09 20.75 20.96
CA LEU A 278 32.38 22.18 21.07
C LEU A 278 32.51 22.66 22.53
N GLN A 279 31.71 22.12 23.46
CA GLN A 279 31.84 22.42 24.89
C GLN A 279 33.16 21.89 25.46
N GLU A 280 33.65 20.73 25.01
CA GLU A 280 34.97 20.21 25.39
C GLU A 280 36.11 21.09 24.85
N LEU A 281 35.99 21.57 23.61
CA LEU A 281 36.95 22.53 23.04
C LEU A 281 36.93 23.89 23.75
N GLU A 282 35.76 24.37 24.17
CA GLU A 282 35.60 25.57 24.99
C GLU A 282 36.29 25.42 26.35
N GLN A 283 36.15 24.25 27.00
CA GLN A 283 36.82 23.97 28.28
C GLN A 283 38.35 24.01 28.16
N LYS A 284 38.90 23.53 27.04
CA LYS A 284 40.35 23.58 26.78
C LYS A 284 40.84 25.00 26.50
N TYR A 285 40.04 25.82 25.80
CA TYR A 285 40.42 27.18 25.40
C TYR A 285 39.19 28.07 25.17
N THR A 286 39.17 29.26 25.76
CA THR A 286 38.11 30.26 25.58
C THR A 286 38.68 31.68 25.70
N TYR A 287 37.87 32.69 25.35
CA TYR A 287 38.23 34.10 25.34
C TYR A 287 36.98 35.00 25.40
N ASP A 288 37.19 36.31 25.61
CA ASP A 288 36.09 37.28 25.63
C ASP A 288 35.34 37.31 24.30
N ASN A 289 34.01 37.14 24.35
CA ASN A 289 33.12 37.02 23.19
C ASN A 289 33.38 35.78 22.31
N ASP A 290 33.76 34.66 22.92
CA ASP A 290 33.79 33.37 22.25
C ASP A 290 32.39 32.95 21.77
N PRO A 291 32.19 32.71 20.45
CA PRO A 291 30.89 32.36 19.90
C PRO A 291 30.35 31.04 20.45
N ILE A 292 31.21 30.10 20.86
CA ILE A 292 30.77 28.86 21.51
C ILE A 292 30.08 29.18 22.83
N THR A 293 30.72 29.98 23.68
CA THR A 293 30.18 30.40 24.98
C THR A 293 28.87 31.17 24.82
N GLN A 294 28.78 32.04 23.81
CA GLN A 294 27.60 32.87 23.56
C GLN A 294 26.40 32.06 23.07
N GLN A 295 26.61 31.04 22.22
CA GLN A 295 25.52 30.36 21.50
C GLN A 295 25.20 28.96 22.03
N LYS A 296 26.06 28.32 22.83
CA LYS A 296 25.89 26.91 23.25
C LYS A 296 24.53 26.61 23.86
N GLY A 297 24.05 27.46 24.79
CA GLY A 297 22.78 27.23 25.48
C GLY A 297 21.58 27.35 24.56
N LEU A 298 21.60 28.31 23.63
CA LEU A 298 20.54 28.50 22.64
C LEU A 298 20.46 27.31 21.68
N LEU A 299 21.59 26.90 21.11
CA LEU A 299 21.64 25.81 20.14
C LEU A 299 21.28 24.47 20.78
N GLU A 300 21.76 24.19 22.00
CA GLU A 300 21.44 22.96 22.72
C GLU A 300 19.95 22.89 23.08
N GLY A 301 19.37 24.01 23.53
CA GLY A 301 17.94 24.13 23.82
C GLY A 301 17.07 23.90 22.57
N ARG A 302 17.43 24.52 21.44
CA ARG A 302 16.74 24.34 20.15
C ARG A 302 16.83 22.89 19.66
N ALA A 303 18.02 22.30 19.66
CA ALA A 303 18.23 20.92 19.22
C ALA A 303 17.41 19.94 20.07
N LEU A 304 17.36 20.14 21.39
CA LEU A 304 16.55 19.32 22.30
C LEU A 304 15.05 19.46 22.02
N ALA A 305 14.57 20.69 21.82
CA ALA A 305 13.16 20.97 21.56
C ALA A 305 12.69 20.31 20.26
N LEU A 306 13.46 20.46 19.18
CA LEU A 306 13.18 19.80 17.90
C LEU A 306 13.20 18.28 18.03
N PHE A 307 14.20 17.72 18.71
CA PHE A 307 14.29 16.27 18.90
C PHE A 307 13.11 15.72 19.70
N ARG A 308 12.74 16.40 20.79
CA ARG A 308 11.58 16.02 21.61
C ARG A 308 10.28 16.07 20.81
N ASN A 309 10.03 17.15 20.08
CA ASN A 309 8.82 17.32 19.27
C ASN A 309 8.70 16.20 18.21
N LEU A 310 9.82 15.84 17.57
CA LEU A 310 9.87 14.76 16.58
C LEU A 310 9.44 13.42 17.20
N LEU A 311 10.00 13.10 18.36
CA LEU A 311 9.75 11.82 19.04
C LEU A 311 8.31 11.72 19.53
N GLU A 312 7.77 12.78 20.12
CA GLU A 312 6.36 12.86 20.57
C GLU A 312 5.36 12.58 19.44
N ARG A 313 5.69 12.97 18.20
CA ARG A 313 4.83 12.78 17.01
C ARG A 313 5.12 11.49 16.22
N SER A 314 6.08 10.68 16.67
CA SER A 314 6.58 9.52 15.90
C SER A 314 5.93 8.18 16.26
N LEU A 315 5.19 8.08 17.37
CA LEU A 315 4.41 6.88 17.69
C LEU A 315 3.08 6.92 16.94
N VAL A 316 2.83 5.92 16.08
CA VAL A 316 1.60 5.83 15.29
C VAL A 316 0.98 4.44 15.36
N VAL A 317 -0.33 4.39 15.15
CA VAL A 317 -1.05 3.13 14.93
C VAL A 317 -0.86 2.72 13.48
N GLU A 318 0.03 1.76 13.20
CA GLU A 318 0.29 1.25 11.84
C GLU A 318 -0.86 0.37 11.33
N ARG A 319 -1.40 -0.49 12.20
CA ARG A 319 -2.58 -1.32 11.91
C ARG A 319 -3.65 -1.02 12.93
N GLN A 320 -4.75 -0.46 12.45
CA GLN A 320 -5.91 -0.12 13.26
C GLN A 320 -6.56 -1.35 13.93
N PRO A 321 -7.29 -1.18 15.05
CA PRO A 321 -7.97 -2.26 15.74
C PRO A 321 -8.84 -3.10 14.80
N CYS A 322 -8.57 -4.40 14.76
CA CYS A 322 -9.29 -5.33 13.90
C CYS A 322 -9.37 -6.73 14.52
N MET A 323 -10.54 -7.35 14.41
CA MET A 323 -10.76 -8.73 14.83
C MET A 323 -10.26 -9.71 13.75
N PRO A 324 -9.38 -10.68 14.07
CA PRO A 324 -8.90 -11.66 13.10
C PRO A 324 -10.01 -12.49 12.43
N THR A 325 -11.16 -12.66 13.10
CA THR A 325 -12.33 -13.36 12.56
C THR A 325 -13.10 -12.55 11.51
N HIS A 326 -12.91 -11.23 11.48
CA HIS A 326 -13.59 -10.29 10.57
C HIS A 326 -12.61 -9.27 9.97
N PRO A 327 -11.61 -9.71 9.19
CA PRO A 327 -10.55 -8.84 8.68
C PRO A 327 -11.04 -7.75 7.72
N GLN A 328 -12.22 -7.95 7.11
CA GLN A 328 -12.86 -7.00 6.19
C GLN A 328 -13.58 -5.85 6.92
N ARG A 329 -13.65 -5.86 8.26
CA ARG A 329 -14.40 -4.89 9.07
C ARG A 329 -13.51 -4.35 10.21
N PRO A 330 -12.43 -3.61 9.89
CA PRO A 330 -11.63 -2.95 10.92
C PRO A 330 -12.49 -1.92 11.68
N LEU A 331 -12.03 -1.54 12.87
CA LEU A 331 -12.67 -0.55 13.77
C LEU A 331 -14.04 -0.94 14.36
N VAL A 332 -14.63 -2.07 13.97
CA VAL A 332 -15.79 -2.64 14.66
C VAL A 332 -15.32 -3.78 15.54
N LEU A 333 -15.48 -3.65 16.86
CA LEU A 333 -15.00 -4.62 17.84
C LEU A 333 -16.17 -5.27 18.58
N GLN A 334 -16.20 -6.60 18.64
CA GLN A 334 -17.20 -7.33 19.41
C GLN A 334 -16.72 -7.56 20.84
N THR A 335 -17.62 -7.35 21.79
CA THR A 335 -17.36 -7.58 23.21
C THR A 335 -16.98 -9.05 23.45
N LYS A 336 -15.97 -9.28 24.30
CA LYS A 336 -15.39 -10.61 24.61
C LYS A 336 -14.64 -11.30 23.45
N MET A 337 -14.50 -10.67 22.29
CA MET A 337 -13.62 -11.16 21.22
C MET A 337 -12.24 -10.53 21.29
N GLN A 338 -11.23 -11.29 20.88
CA GLN A 338 -9.87 -10.77 20.75
C GLN A 338 -9.74 -9.94 19.47
N PHE A 339 -8.99 -8.86 19.55
CA PHE A 339 -8.63 -8.01 18.42
C PHE A 339 -7.12 -7.76 18.43
N THR A 340 -6.59 -7.27 17.32
CA THR A 340 -5.18 -6.95 17.16
C THR A 340 -5.00 -5.49 16.77
N VAL A 341 -3.93 -4.89 17.25
CA VAL A 341 -3.46 -3.56 16.89
C VAL A 341 -1.96 -3.64 16.68
N LYS A 342 -1.42 -2.87 15.73
CA LYS A 342 0.03 -2.75 15.55
C LYS A 342 0.44 -1.30 15.69
N LEU A 343 1.30 -1.02 16.65
CA LEU A 343 1.96 0.27 16.79
C LEU A 343 3.30 0.26 16.04
N ARG A 344 3.69 1.42 15.54
CA ARG A 344 5.00 1.63 14.95
C ARG A 344 5.57 2.94 15.45
N PHE A 345 6.81 2.88 15.90
CA PHE A 345 7.62 4.04 16.19
C PHE A 345 8.39 4.42 14.93
N LEU A 346 8.15 5.61 14.40
CA LEU A 346 8.70 6.04 13.09
C LEU A 346 10.17 6.40 13.18
N VAL A 347 10.71 6.69 14.37
CA VAL A 347 12.14 6.95 14.57
C VAL A 347 12.84 5.63 14.91
N LYS A 348 13.75 5.17 14.05
CA LYS A 348 14.46 3.90 14.24
C LYS A 348 15.93 4.13 14.60
N LEU A 349 16.19 4.42 15.87
CA LEU A 349 17.56 4.50 16.41
C LEU A 349 17.86 3.24 17.21
N GLN A 350 19.06 2.67 17.04
CA GLN A 350 19.46 1.45 17.77
C GLN A 350 19.39 1.62 19.28
N GLU A 351 19.64 2.83 19.76
CA GLU A 351 19.64 3.20 21.17
C GLU A 351 18.26 3.07 21.83
N PHE A 352 17.18 3.04 21.04
CA PHE A 352 15.81 2.89 21.54
C PHE A 352 15.32 1.44 21.55
N ASN A 353 16.09 0.51 20.98
CA ASN A 353 15.71 -0.90 20.97
C ASN A 353 15.52 -1.40 22.40
N ASN A 354 14.35 -1.99 22.67
CA ASN A 354 13.94 -2.52 23.97
C ASN A 354 13.87 -1.50 25.13
N LYS A 355 13.91 -0.18 24.85
CA LYS A 355 13.81 0.88 25.89
C LYS A 355 12.42 1.51 26.04
N LEU A 356 11.50 1.22 25.12
CA LEU A 356 10.10 1.60 25.25
C LEU A 356 9.46 0.80 26.39
N LYS A 357 8.93 1.49 27.41
CA LYS A 357 8.23 0.84 28.51
C LYS A 357 6.94 0.16 28.05
N LYS A 358 6.41 -0.71 28.94
CA LYS A 358 5.13 -1.41 28.79
C LYS A 358 4.04 -0.43 28.36
N LEU A 359 3.41 -0.74 27.22
CA LEU A 359 2.31 0.03 26.67
C LEU A 359 1.08 -0.12 27.58
N LEU A 360 0.51 1.00 27.98
CA LEU A 360 -0.78 1.06 28.65
C LEU A 360 -1.86 1.25 27.58
N GLU A 361 -2.86 0.36 27.59
CA GLU A 361 -4.04 0.46 26.75
C GLU A 361 -5.19 1.02 27.59
N GLN A 362 -5.71 2.18 27.20
CA GLN A 362 -6.89 2.78 27.83
C GLN A 362 -7.97 3.01 26.78
N ARG A 363 -9.17 2.49 27.05
CA ARG A 363 -10.36 2.86 26.28
C ARG A 363 -10.85 4.21 26.77
N VAL A 364 -10.96 5.15 25.83
CA VAL A 364 -11.52 6.47 26.09
C VAL A 364 -12.95 6.47 25.53
N PRO A 365 -13.98 6.38 26.39
CA PRO A 365 -15.35 6.52 25.94
C PRO A 365 -15.65 7.98 25.56
N GLY A 366 -16.52 8.19 24.58
CA GLY A 366 -17.10 9.51 24.33
C GLY A 366 -17.80 10.02 25.60
N LYS A 367 -17.75 11.34 25.86
CA LYS A 367 -18.44 11.98 26.98
C LYS A 367 -19.97 12.04 26.74
N GLY A 368 -20.59 10.90 26.42
CA GLY A 368 -22.04 10.76 26.45
C GLY A 368 -22.51 10.54 27.88
N LYS A 369 -23.50 11.31 28.34
CA LYS A 369 -24.28 10.93 29.53
C LYS A 369 -24.84 9.51 29.30
N LYS A 370 -24.95 8.69 30.35
CA LYS A 370 -25.39 7.27 30.31
C LYS A 370 -26.80 7.01 29.74
N GLU A 371 -27.44 8.03 29.18
CA GLU A 371 -28.70 8.02 28.41
C GLU A 371 -28.54 9.01 27.25
N GLY A 372 -27.58 8.77 26.36
CA GLY A 372 -27.37 9.59 25.17
C GLY A 372 -28.43 9.31 24.08
N PRO A 373 -28.65 10.24 23.13
CA PRO A 373 -29.58 10.05 22.02
C PRO A 373 -29.08 9.05 20.95
N LEU A 374 -27.84 8.56 21.07
CA LEU A 374 -27.18 7.72 20.07
C LEU A 374 -27.51 6.24 20.27
N ILE A 375 -27.67 5.51 19.17
CA ILE A 375 -27.77 4.05 19.21
C ILE A 375 -26.39 3.44 19.47
N VAL A 376 -26.34 2.24 20.04
CA VAL A 376 -25.10 1.52 20.39
C VAL A 376 -24.09 1.46 19.24
N THR A 377 -24.56 1.36 17.99
CA THR A 377 -23.70 1.27 16.80
C THR A 377 -23.15 2.61 16.33
N GLU A 378 -23.59 3.74 16.91
CA GLU A 378 -23.11 5.10 16.63
C GLU A 378 -22.24 5.65 17.78
N GLU A 379 -22.15 4.92 18.90
CA GLU A 379 -21.28 5.29 20.01
C GLU A 379 -19.81 5.00 19.68
N LEU A 380 -19.06 6.08 19.42
CA LEU A 380 -17.65 6.02 19.10
C LEU A 380 -16.77 5.98 20.34
N HIS A 381 -15.74 5.14 20.29
CA HIS A 381 -14.72 5.02 21.32
C HIS A 381 -13.33 5.11 20.68
N SER A 382 -12.30 5.43 21.46
CA SER A 382 -10.91 5.34 20.98
C SER A 382 -10.06 4.50 21.92
N ILE A 383 -9.02 3.87 21.36
CA ILE A 383 -7.99 3.19 22.14
C ILE A 383 -6.77 4.09 22.18
N CYS A 384 -6.39 4.53 23.38
CA CYS A 384 -5.17 5.28 23.62
C CYS A 384 -4.05 4.31 24.05
N PHE A 385 -2.89 4.49 23.43
CA PHE A 385 -1.66 3.77 23.71
C PHE A 385 -0.64 4.75 24.28
N GLU A 386 -0.30 4.56 25.55
CA GLU A 386 0.71 5.36 26.22
C GLU A 386 1.99 4.56 26.40
N SER A 387 3.13 5.18 26.12
CA SER A 387 4.45 4.67 26.45
C SER A 387 5.33 5.81 26.95
N GLU A 388 6.49 5.44 27.47
CA GLU A 388 7.46 6.39 27.99
C GLU A 388 8.84 5.97 27.51
N LEU A 389 9.56 6.94 26.97
CA LEU A 389 10.93 6.80 26.49
C LEU A 389 11.87 7.53 27.45
N ARG A 390 12.80 6.79 28.04
CA ARG A 390 13.84 7.33 28.94
C ARG A 390 15.22 7.13 28.31
N GLN A 391 15.95 8.22 28.06
CA GLN A 391 17.34 8.16 27.61
C GLN A 391 18.13 9.38 28.09
N SER A 392 19.29 9.16 28.74
CA SER A 392 20.27 10.22 29.03
C SER A 392 19.69 11.50 29.67
N GLY A 393 18.77 11.35 30.63
CA GLY A 393 18.09 12.46 31.30
C GLY A 393 16.87 13.03 30.56
N LEU A 394 16.57 12.54 29.36
CA LEU A 394 15.37 12.86 28.59
C LEU A 394 14.25 11.85 28.91
N GLU A 395 13.12 12.37 29.40
CA GLU A 395 11.88 11.60 29.63
C GLU A 395 10.80 12.14 28.69
N ILE A 396 10.36 11.30 27.76
CA ILE A 396 9.33 11.64 26.76
C ILE A 396 8.15 10.70 26.92
N LYS A 397 6.97 11.28 27.09
CA LYS A 397 5.70 10.55 27.01
C LYS A 397 5.30 10.43 25.55
N LEU A 398 5.03 9.21 25.13
CA LEU A 398 4.62 8.88 23.77
C LEU A 398 3.16 8.44 23.83
N GLU A 399 2.35 9.01 22.96
CA GLU A 399 0.92 8.71 22.88
C GLU A 399 0.54 8.44 21.43
N ALA A 400 -0.24 7.38 21.21
CA ALA A 400 -0.89 7.12 19.94
C ALA A 400 -2.34 6.74 20.19
N ILE A 401 -3.25 7.27 19.38
CA ILE A 401 -4.68 7.01 19.49
C ILE A 401 -5.17 6.37 18.20
N SER A 402 -5.96 5.30 18.33
CA SER A 402 -6.61 4.65 17.19
C SER A 402 -7.64 5.57 16.53
N LEU A 403 -8.00 5.27 15.29
CA LEU A 403 -9.25 5.83 14.75
C LEU A 403 -10.44 5.39 15.63
N PRO A 404 -11.54 6.14 15.62
CA PRO A 404 -12.70 5.78 16.42
C PRO A 404 -13.25 4.41 16.02
N ILE A 405 -13.60 3.66 17.05
CA ILE A 405 -14.13 2.30 16.97
C ILE A 405 -15.58 2.27 17.42
N VAL A 406 -16.32 1.29 16.91
CA VAL A 406 -17.66 0.93 17.38
C VAL A 406 -17.57 -0.38 18.14
N VAL A 407 -18.14 -0.42 19.33
CA VAL A 407 -18.18 -1.64 20.15
C VAL A 407 -19.56 -2.29 20.05
N ILE A 408 -19.61 -3.53 19.58
CA ILE A 408 -20.84 -4.29 19.40
C ILE A 408 -20.96 -5.43 20.43
N SER A 409 -22.18 -5.84 20.72
CA SER A 409 -22.45 -6.99 21.59
C SER A 409 -22.68 -8.27 20.80
N HIS A 410 -23.28 -8.16 19.62
CA HIS A 410 -23.66 -9.31 18.79
C HIS A 410 -23.32 -9.08 17.31
N ILE A 411 -23.01 -10.17 16.58
CA ILE A 411 -22.57 -10.12 15.17
C ILE A 411 -23.62 -9.51 14.22
N SER A 412 -24.91 -9.58 14.58
CA SER A 412 -25.99 -8.95 13.82
C SER A 412 -25.87 -7.42 13.74
N GLN A 413 -25.12 -6.80 14.66
CA GLN A 413 -24.86 -5.36 14.67
C GLN A 413 -23.67 -4.97 13.79
N LEU A 414 -22.89 -5.94 13.29
CA LEU A 414 -21.70 -5.69 12.47
C LEU A 414 -22.00 -4.83 11.22
N PRO A 415 -23.10 -5.05 10.46
CA PRO A 415 -23.42 -4.20 9.32
C PRO A 415 -23.70 -2.74 9.71
N SER A 416 -24.46 -2.52 10.80
CA SER A 416 -24.79 -1.18 11.30
C SER A 416 -23.55 -0.48 11.87
N GLY A 417 -22.75 -1.18 12.68
CA GLY A 417 -21.47 -0.65 13.17
C GLY A 417 -20.51 -0.32 12.03
N TRP A 418 -20.49 -1.13 10.97
CA TRP A 418 -19.71 -0.84 9.77
C TRP A 418 -20.20 0.40 9.03
N ALA A 419 -21.52 0.60 8.91
CA ALA A 419 -22.08 1.81 8.32
C ALA A 419 -21.60 3.08 9.06
N SER A 420 -21.56 3.05 10.40
CA SER A 420 -21.01 4.16 11.19
C SER A 420 -19.52 4.40 10.89
N ILE A 421 -18.72 3.33 10.82
CA ILE A 421 -17.30 3.43 10.48
C ILE A 421 -17.10 4.00 9.07
N LEU A 422 -17.90 3.56 8.08
CA LEU A 422 -17.86 4.12 6.72
C LEU A 422 -18.17 5.62 6.74
N TRP A 423 -19.27 6.01 7.40
CA TRP A 423 -19.71 7.40 7.44
C TRP A 423 -18.69 8.32 8.11
N TYR A 424 -18.16 7.89 9.26
CA TYR A 424 -17.11 8.61 9.98
C TYR A 424 -15.89 8.80 9.09
N ASN A 425 -15.32 7.70 8.58
CA ASN A 425 -14.03 7.73 7.89
C ASN A 425 -14.08 8.34 6.49
N MET A 426 -15.26 8.41 5.89
CA MET A 426 -15.48 9.11 4.62
C MET A 426 -15.53 10.63 4.78
N LEU A 427 -16.07 11.12 5.90
CA LEU A 427 -16.46 12.54 6.04
C LEU A 427 -15.58 13.36 6.97
N THR A 428 -14.89 12.73 7.92
CA THR A 428 -14.05 13.47 8.88
C THR A 428 -12.57 13.38 8.55
N SER A 429 -11.87 14.51 8.67
CA SER A 429 -10.41 14.58 8.71
C SER A 429 -9.87 14.59 10.14
N GLU A 430 -10.75 14.68 11.15
CA GLU A 430 -10.38 14.72 12.56
C GLU A 430 -10.42 13.31 13.16
N PRO A 431 -9.32 12.80 13.72
CA PRO A 431 -9.26 11.42 14.22
C PRO A 431 -9.94 11.20 15.59
N GLN A 432 -10.45 12.25 16.26
CA GLN A 432 -10.89 12.18 17.66
C GLN A 432 -12.30 12.76 17.93
N ASN A 433 -13.10 12.98 16.89
CA ASN A 433 -14.46 13.48 17.07
C ASN A 433 -15.42 12.35 17.48
N LEU A 434 -15.40 11.96 18.77
CA LEU A 434 -16.28 10.91 19.29
C LEU A 434 -17.77 11.30 19.31
N GLU A 435 -18.06 12.59 19.15
CA GLU A 435 -19.41 13.16 19.13
C GLU A 435 -19.96 13.34 17.70
N PHE A 436 -19.27 12.77 16.69
CA PHE A 436 -19.60 12.92 15.27
C PHE A 436 -21.07 12.65 14.93
N PHE A 437 -21.68 11.62 15.53
CA PHE A 437 -23.08 11.25 15.26
C PHE A 437 -24.12 12.10 15.99
N LEU A 438 -23.72 13.06 16.84
CA LEU A 438 -24.67 14.04 17.38
C LEU A 438 -25.15 15.02 16.31
N SER A 439 -24.34 15.24 15.26
CA SER A 439 -24.68 16.08 14.12
C SER A 439 -23.98 15.54 12.86
N PRO A 440 -24.43 14.40 12.31
CA PRO A 440 -23.74 13.74 11.21
C PRO A 440 -23.83 14.59 9.94
N PRO A 441 -22.69 14.87 9.27
CA PRO A 441 -22.70 15.62 8.02
C PRO A 441 -23.34 14.83 6.88
N THR A 442 -23.91 15.56 5.91
CA THR A 442 -24.42 14.98 4.66
C THR A 442 -23.28 14.66 3.71
N VAL A 443 -23.37 13.55 2.98
CA VAL A 443 -22.39 13.14 1.97
C VAL A 443 -22.86 13.49 0.55
N SER A 444 -21.94 13.88 -0.32
CA SER A 444 -22.22 14.01 -1.75
C SER A 444 -22.30 12.64 -2.44
N TRP A 445 -23.13 12.49 -3.47
CA TRP A 445 -23.23 11.20 -4.18
C TRP A 445 -21.89 10.75 -4.76
N GLY A 446 -21.07 11.66 -5.30
CA GLY A 446 -19.77 11.32 -5.88
C GLY A 446 -18.80 10.67 -4.89
N GLN A 447 -18.80 11.11 -3.63
CA GLN A 447 -17.98 10.49 -2.57
C GLN A 447 -18.58 9.15 -2.12
N LEU A 448 -19.90 9.09 -1.94
CA LEU A 448 -20.57 7.88 -1.50
C LEU A 448 -20.47 6.75 -2.54
N SER A 449 -20.64 7.06 -3.83
CA SER A 449 -20.55 6.09 -4.93
C SER A 449 -19.17 5.46 -5.02
N GLU A 450 -18.11 6.23 -4.78
CA GLU A 450 -16.74 5.73 -4.74
C GLU A 450 -16.55 4.74 -3.59
N VAL A 451 -16.98 5.11 -2.38
CA VAL A 451 -16.89 4.24 -1.19
C VAL A 451 -17.74 2.97 -1.34
N LEU A 452 -18.91 3.06 -1.99
CA LEU A 452 -19.73 1.90 -2.33
C LEU A 452 -18.98 0.96 -3.28
N SER A 453 -18.37 1.49 -4.33
CA SER A 453 -17.56 0.69 -5.26
C SER A 453 -16.42 -0.04 -4.53
N TRP A 454 -15.77 0.63 -3.56
CA TRP A 454 -14.76 0.01 -2.69
C TRP A 454 -15.29 -1.15 -1.82
N GLN A 455 -16.54 -1.09 -1.37
CA GLN A 455 -17.14 -2.21 -0.62
C GLN A 455 -17.25 -3.46 -1.48
N PHE A 456 -17.52 -3.31 -2.78
CA PHE A 456 -17.58 -4.42 -3.72
C PHE A 456 -16.19 -4.92 -4.13
N SER A 457 -15.23 -4.03 -4.40
CA SER A 457 -13.87 -4.43 -4.82
C SER A 457 -13.03 -5.02 -3.69
N SER A 458 -13.32 -4.70 -2.42
CA SER A 458 -12.62 -5.29 -1.28
C SER A 458 -13.09 -6.71 -0.92
N VAL A 459 -14.29 -7.08 -1.35
CA VAL A 459 -14.89 -8.40 -1.10
C VAL A 459 -14.89 -9.29 -2.35
N THR A 460 -14.95 -8.68 -3.54
CA THR A 460 -15.00 -9.34 -4.84
C THR A 460 -13.81 -8.92 -5.71
N LYS A 461 -13.71 -9.43 -6.94
CA LYS A 461 -12.61 -9.06 -7.87
C LYS A 461 -12.86 -7.75 -8.63
N ARG A 462 -14.00 -7.06 -8.42
CA ARG A 462 -14.35 -5.81 -9.14
C ARG A 462 -15.21 -4.88 -8.31
N GLY A 463 -15.12 -3.58 -8.59
CA GLY A 463 -16.04 -2.57 -8.06
C GLY A 463 -17.35 -2.47 -8.86
N LEU A 464 -18.12 -1.42 -8.56
CA LEU A 464 -19.29 -0.99 -9.32
C LEU A 464 -18.86 -0.11 -10.49
N ASN A 465 -19.52 -0.26 -11.64
CA ASN A 465 -19.31 0.60 -12.82
C ASN A 465 -20.39 1.69 -12.91
N ASP A 466 -20.23 2.66 -13.82
CA ASP A 466 -21.12 3.82 -13.92
C ASP A 466 -22.58 3.43 -14.21
N GLU A 467 -22.81 2.39 -15.02
CA GLU A 467 -24.16 1.86 -15.26
C GLU A 467 -24.83 1.25 -14.02
N GLN A 468 -24.04 0.66 -13.10
CA GLN A 468 -24.52 0.13 -11.82
C GLN A 468 -24.70 1.22 -10.75
N LEU A 469 -24.00 2.34 -10.89
CA LEU A 469 -24.07 3.50 -9.99
C LEU A 469 -25.16 4.50 -10.43
N ASP A 470 -25.54 4.49 -11.70
CA ASP A 470 -26.71 5.20 -12.21
C ASP A 470 -28.00 4.43 -11.87
N LYS A 471 -29.18 5.02 -12.08
CA LYS A 471 -30.48 4.34 -11.87
C LYS A 471 -30.98 3.68 -13.16
N PRO A 472 -30.72 2.37 -13.40
CA PRO A 472 -31.45 1.65 -14.42
C PRO A 472 -32.75 1.05 -13.85
N VAL A 473 -33.82 1.11 -14.66
CA VAL A 473 -35.12 0.46 -14.41
C VAL A 473 -35.14 -0.87 -15.15
N PHE A 474 -35.45 -1.96 -14.46
CA PHE A 474 -35.70 -3.27 -15.09
C PHE A 474 -36.86 -4.02 -14.44
N HIS A 475 -37.52 -4.88 -15.23
CA HIS A 475 -38.49 -5.88 -14.76
C HIS A 475 -37.74 -7.17 -14.40
N ALA A 476 -38.16 -7.83 -13.31
CA ALA A 476 -37.43 -8.95 -12.71
C ALA A 476 -38.36 -10.12 -12.35
N VAL A 477 -37.77 -11.32 -12.29
CA VAL A 477 -38.32 -12.48 -11.57
C VAL A 477 -38.22 -12.26 -10.05
N GLU A 478 -38.95 -13.05 -9.27
CA GLU A 478 -38.81 -13.03 -7.81
C GLU A 478 -37.33 -13.27 -7.40
N PRO A 479 -36.74 -12.45 -6.51
CA PRO A 479 -35.32 -12.56 -6.17
C PRO A 479 -34.96 -13.91 -5.53
N TYR A 480 -33.99 -14.61 -6.12
CA TYR A 480 -33.38 -15.77 -5.48
C TYR A 480 -32.57 -15.34 -4.25
N THR A 481 -32.89 -15.90 -3.09
CA THR A 481 -32.20 -15.64 -1.84
C THR A 481 -31.10 -16.67 -1.58
N LYS A 482 -30.35 -16.50 -0.48
CA LYS A 482 -29.35 -17.48 -0.04
C LYS A 482 -29.95 -18.89 0.12
N LYS A 483 -31.23 -19.00 0.45
CA LYS A 483 -31.91 -20.29 0.64
C LYS A 483 -31.93 -21.08 -0.67
N GLU A 484 -32.37 -20.47 -1.76
CA GLU A 484 -32.44 -21.10 -3.08
C GLU A 484 -31.03 -21.33 -3.64
N LEU A 485 -30.14 -20.33 -3.53
CA LEU A 485 -28.77 -20.38 -4.03
C LEU A 485 -27.88 -21.40 -3.31
N SER A 486 -28.26 -21.82 -2.09
CA SER A 486 -27.58 -22.90 -1.38
C SER A 486 -27.93 -24.29 -1.91
N ALA A 487 -29.08 -24.44 -2.59
CA ALA A 487 -29.55 -25.70 -3.13
C ALA A 487 -29.13 -25.88 -4.61
N VAL A 488 -29.20 -24.82 -5.41
CA VAL A 488 -28.80 -24.83 -6.82
C VAL A 488 -28.00 -23.57 -7.12
N SER A 489 -26.86 -23.72 -7.82
CA SER A 489 -26.03 -22.58 -8.19
C SER A 489 -26.78 -21.65 -9.16
N LEU A 490 -26.58 -20.33 -9.06
CA LEU A 490 -27.21 -19.38 -9.98
C LEU A 490 -26.92 -19.70 -11.47
N PRO A 491 -25.69 -20.09 -11.88
CA PRO A 491 -25.43 -20.55 -13.24
C PRO A 491 -26.29 -21.75 -13.68
N ASP A 492 -26.54 -22.72 -12.78
CA ASP A 492 -27.38 -23.88 -13.09
C ASP A 492 -28.86 -23.52 -13.12
N ILE A 493 -29.31 -22.58 -12.28
CA ILE A 493 -30.64 -21.98 -12.37
C ILE A 493 -30.80 -21.31 -13.75
N ILE A 494 -29.85 -20.47 -14.16
CA ILE A 494 -29.87 -19.80 -15.47
C ILE A 494 -29.90 -20.82 -16.63
N ARG A 495 -29.13 -21.92 -16.51
CA ARG A 495 -29.10 -23.02 -17.50
C ARG A 495 -30.46 -23.72 -17.62
N THR A 496 -31.06 -24.08 -16.48
CA THR A 496 -32.22 -24.98 -16.42
C THR A 496 -33.56 -24.28 -16.25
N TYR A 497 -33.57 -22.95 -16.08
CA TYR A 497 -34.79 -22.15 -15.90
C TYR A 497 -35.79 -22.40 -17.00
N LYS A 498 -37.05 -22.64 -16.63
CA LYS A 498 -38.14 -22.93 -17.58
C LYS A 498 -39.38 -22.10 -17.21
N VAL A 499 -40.04 -21.57 -18.23
CA VAL A 499 -41.40 -21.00 -18.13
C VAL A 499 -42.28 -21.70 -19.15
N MET A 500 -43.57 -21.80 -18.83
CA MET A 500 -44.56 -22.38 -19.73
C MET A 500 -44.85 -21.39 -20.86
N ALA A 501 -44.44 -21.71 -22.08
CA ALA A 501 -44.76 -20.91 -23.26
C ALA A 501 -46.23 -21.12 -23.70
N ALA A 502 -46.71 -20.28 -24.63
CA ALA A 502 -48.09 -20.28 -25.13
C ALA A 502 -48.60 -21.62 -25.70
N GLU A 503 -47.71 -22.59 -25.94
CA GLU A 503 -48.01 -23.93 -26.47
C GLU A 503 -47.84 -25.07 -25.43
N ASN A 504 -47.78 -24.76 -24.13
CA ASN A 504 -47.48 -25.73 -23.04
C ASN A 504 -46.12 -26.45 -23.17
N ILE A 505 -45.20 -25.93 -23.98
CA ILE A 505 -43.83 -26.41 -24.09
C ILE A 505 -42.96 -25.63 -23.09
N PRO A 506 -42.25 -26.32 -22.16
CA PRO A 506 -41.39 -25.64 -21.19
C PRO A 506 -40.11 -25.16 -21.86
N GLU A 507 -39.98 -23.85 -22.07
CA GLU A 507 -38.82 -23.22 -22.69
C GLU A 507 -38.03 -22.35 -21.70
N ASN A 508 -36.72 -22.24 -21.93
CA ASN A 508 -35.88 -21.30 -21.20
C ASN A 508 -35.85 -19.95 -21.96
N PRO A 509 -36.43 -18.88 -21.40
CA PRO A 509 -36.49 -17.56 -22.04
C PRO A 509 -35.12 -16.87 -22.03
N LEU A 510 -34.18 -17.32 -21.19
CA LEU A 510 -32.82 -16.78 -21.10
C LEU A 510 -31.97 -17.38 -22.23
N ARG A 511 -31.80 -16.60 -23.30
CA ARG A 511 -31.02 -16.98 -24.49
C ARG A 511 -29.69 -16.23 -24.59
N PHE A 512 -29.70 -14.94 -24.31
CA PHE A 512 -28.52 -14.07 -24.39
C PHE A 512 -28.35 -13.28 -23.08
N LEU A 513 -27.11 -13.11 -22.66
CA LEU A 513 -26.68 -12.16 -21.64
C LEU A 513 -26.32 -10.84 -22.34
N TYR A 514 -26.71 -9.72 -21.76
CA TYR A 514 -26.30 -8.40 -22.24
C TYR A 514 -24.75 -8.29 -22.39
N PRO A 515 -24.22 -7.66 -23.44
CA PRO A 515 -24.92 -6.97 -24.52
C PRO A 515 -25.60 -7.90 -25.53
N ASP A 516 -24.96 -9.00 -25.93
CA ASP A 516 -25.47 -9.99 -26.90
C ASP A 516 -24.64 -11.29 -26.86
N ILE A 517 -24.35 -11.79 -25.65
CA ILE A 517 -23.51 -12.97 -25.43
C ILE A 517 -24.40 -14.20 -25.24
N PRO A 518 -24.27 -15.27 -26.04
CA PRO A 518 -25.04 -16.50 -25.82
C PRO A 518 -24.87 -17.02 -24.38
N LYS A 519 -25.97 -17.43 -23.74
CA LYS A 519 -25.98 -17.86 -22.34
C LYS A 519 -24.90 -18.90 -22.01
N ASP A 520 -24.75 -19.94 -22.84
CA ASP A 520 -23.77 -21.00 -22.59
C ASP A 520 -22.32 -20.54 -22.78
N LYS A 521 -22.09 -19.53 -23.63
CA LYS A 521 -20.79 -18.88 -23.77
C LYS A 521 -20.45 -18.03 -22.53
N ALA A 522 -21.45 -17.42 -21.90
CA ALA A 522 -21.27 -16.59 -20.71
C ALA A 522 -21.11 -17.42 -19.41
N PHE A 523 -21.99 -18.40 -19.20
CA PHE A 523 -22.10 -19.13 -17.93
C PHE A 523 -21.56 -20.56 -17.98
N GLY A 524 -21.20 -21.09 -19.17
CA GLY A 524 -20.81 -22.49 -19.37
C GLY A 524 -19.69 -22.99 -18.47
N LYS A 525 -18.69 -22.14 -18.20
CA LYS A 525 -17.57 -22.44 -17.29
C LYS A 525 -17.98 -22.66 -15.83
N TYR A 526 -19.18 -22.24 -15.44
CA TYR A 526 -19.71 -22.36 -14.08
C TYR A 526 -20.82 -23.39 -13.94
N TYR A 527 -21.22 -24.05 -15.04
CA TYR A 527 -22.21 -25.12 -14.96
C TYR A 527 -21.63 -26.31 -14.22
N ALA A 528 -22.44 -26.90 -13.34
CA ALA A 528 -22.08 -28.17 -12.73
C ALA A 528 -21.89 -29.21 -13.86
N ARG A 529 -20.68 -29.78 -13.96
CA ARG A 529 -20.47 -30.96 -14.80
C ARG A 529 -21.30 -32.09 -14.21
N ALA A 530 -22.07 -32.77 -15.04
CA ALA A 530 -22.62 -34.06 -14.64
C ALA A 530 -21.42 -34.92 -14.23
N SER A 531 -21.43 -35.46 -13.01
CA SER A 531 -20.49 -36.50 -12.63
C SER A 531 -20.64 -37.63 -13.66
N GLU A 532 -19.69 -37.77 -14.58
CA GLU A 532 -19.55 -38.97 -15.40
C GLU A 532 -19.24 -40.08 -14.40
N ALA A 533 -20.28 -40.83 -14.04
CA ALA A 533 -20.09 -42.12 -13.41
C ALA A 533 -19.44 -42.99 -14.48
N SER A 534 -18.27 -43.53 -14.16
CA SER A 534 -17.65 -44.64 -14.88
C SER A 534 -18.72 -45.66 -15.24
N GLU A 535 -18.92 -45.94 -16.52
CA GLU A 535 -19.77 -47.03 -16.97
C GLU A 535 -19.29 -48.32 -16.27
N PRO A 536 -20.16 -49.03 -15.53
CA PRO A 536 -19.80 -50.36 -15.07
C PRO A 536 -19.89 -51.28 -16.28
N MET A 537 -18.74 -51.55 -16.90
CA MET A 537 -18.54 -52.82 -17.58
C MET A 537 -18.48 -53.89 -16.50
N ASP A 538 -19.62 -54.53 -16.20
CA ASP A 538 -19.68 -55.97 -15.92
C ASP A 538 -21.14 -56.43 -15.84
N VAL A 539 -21.39 -57.54 -16.52
CA VAL A 539 -22.66 -58.24 -16.61
C VAL A 539 -22.88 -59.04 -15.31
N GLU A 540 -24.12 -59.06 -14.83
CA GLU A 540 -24.68 -59.88 -13.73
C GLU A 540 -24.54 -59.36 -12.28
N SER A 541 -25.62 -58.72 -11.80
CA SER A 541 -26.16 -58.93 -10.44
C SER A 541 -27.55 -58.27 -10.30
N PRO A 542 -28.61 -59.02 -9.92
CA PRO A 542 -29.93 -58.45 -9.68
C PRO A 542 -30.05 -58.04 -8.21
N ASN A 543 -29.74 -56.78 -7.88
CA ASN A 543 -30.20 -56.18 -6.63
C ASN A 543 -30.38 -54.68 -6.83
N GLY A 544 -31.66 -54.27 -6.85
CA GLY A 544 -32.07 -52.89 -6.99
C GLY A 544 -31.58 -52.03 -5.84
N THR A 545 -30.78 -51.02 -6.17
CA THR A 545 -30.66 -49.79 -5.39
C THR A 545 -30.97 -48.61 -6.31
N GLY A 546 -32.22 -48.59 -6.79
CA GLY A 546 -32.75 -47.53 -7.64
C GLY A 546 -33.06 -46.27 -6.83
N TYR A 547 -32.04 -45.48 -6.47
CA TYR A 547 -32.27 -44.08 -6.14
C TYR A 547 -32.22 -43.28 -7.45
N ILE A 548 -33.38 -42.78 -7.89
CA ILE A 548 -33.47 -41.85 -9.02
C ILE A 548 -32.76 -40.57 -8.62
N LYS A 549 -31.77 -40.15 -9.41
CA LYS A 549 -31.06 -38.89 -9.20
C LYS A 549 -32.02 -37.73 -9.48
N THR A 550 -32.52 -37.11 -8.42
CA THR A 550 -33.45 -35.97 -8.50
C THR A 550 -32.67 -34.66 -8.64
N PHE A 551 -33.07 -33.82 -9.60
CA PHE A 551 -32.54 -32.47 -9.76
C PHE A 551 -33.68 -31.46 -9.55
N PHE A 552 -33.41 -30.41 -8.78
CA PHE A 552 -34.36 -29.31 -8.62
C PHE A 552 -34.28 -28.38 -9.84
N ILE A 553 -35.42 -28.08 -10.44
CA ILE A 553 -35.56 -27.14 -11.56
C ILE A 553 -36.49 -26.03 -11.09
N SER A 554 -36.05 -24.77 -11.21
CA SER A 554 -36.90 -23.61 -10.93
C SER A 554 -37.84 -23.36 -12.12
N VAL A 555 -39.14 -23.41 -11.87
CA VAL A 555 -40.21 -23.17 -12.86
C VAL A 555 -41.12 -22.07 -12.34
N SER A 556 -41.39 -21.05 -13.16
CA SER A 556 -42.34 -19.98 -12.83
C SER A 556 -43.66 -20.20 -13.57
N GLU A 557 -44.78 -20.22 -12.84
CA GLU A 557 -46.13 -20.25 -13.40
C GLU A 557 -46.59 -18.85 -13.80
N VAL A 558 -46.02 -18.28 -14.86
CA VAL A 558 -46.53 -17.02 -15.42
C VAL A 558 -47.11 -17.30 -16.80
N HIS A 559 -48.44 -17.24 -16.91
CA HIS A 559 -49.12 -17.22 -18.21
C HIS A 559 -48.76 -15.91 -18.94
N PRO A 560 -48.28 -15.94 -20.19
CA PRO A 560 -48.01 -14.73 -20.94
C PRO A 560 -49.32 -14.08 -21.39
N SER A 561 -49.92 -13.25 -20.53
CA SER A 561 -50.96 -12.33 -20.96
C SER A 561 -50.31 -11.03 -21.46
N GLY A 562 -50.02 -10.97 -22.76
CA GLY A 562 -49.65 -9.72 -23.45
C GLY A 562 -48.72 -9.94 -24.66
N PRO A 563 -48.91 -9.21 -25.78
CA PRO A 563 -48.25 -9.51 -27.04
C PRO A 563 -46.73 -9.30 -26.97
N VAL A 564 -46.01 -10.22 -27.61
CA VAL A 564 -44.58 -10.12 -27.90
C VAL A 564 -44.35 -8.94 -28.83
N LEU A 565 -44.04 -7.77 -28.25
CA LEU A 565 -43.56 -6.63 -29.02
C LEU A 565 -42.12 -6.89 -29.46
N HIS A 566 -41.95 -7.17 -30.75
CA HIS A 566 -40.69 -6.99 -31.45
C HIS A 566 -40.31 -5.51 -31.43
N CYS A 567 -39.54 -5.07 -30.43
CA CYS A 567 -38.88 -3.76 -30.47
C CYS A 567 -37.47 -3.92 -31.05
N TRP A 568 -37.39 -3.85 -32.38
CA TRP A 568 -36.20 -3.34 -33.05
C TRP A 568 -36.07 -1.84 -32.76
N ARG A 569 -34.87 -1.40 -32.37
CA ARG A 569 -34.46 0.00 -32.42
C ARG A 569 -34.69 0.58 -33.83
N GLY A 570 -35.04 1.87 -33.88
CA GLY A 570 -34.78 2.68 -35.08
C GLY A 570 -35.28 4.13 -35.04
N LYS A 571 -34.35 5.05 -34.71
CA LYS A 571 -34.23 6.46 -35.15
C LYS A 571 -35.33 7.44 -34.67
N SER A 572 -35.04 8.62 -34.12
CA SER A 572 -33.91 9.55 -34.32
C SER A 572 -33.50 10.25 -33.03
#